data_AF-A0A2D6SXF7-F1
#
_entry.id   AF-A0A2D6SXF7-F1
#
_cell.length_a   1.000
_cell.length_b   1.000
_cell.length_c   1.000
_cell.angle_alpha   90.00
_cell.angle_beta   90.00
_cell.angle_gamma   90.00
#
_symmetry.space_group_name_H-M   'P 1'
#
loop_
_entity.id
_entity.type
_entity.pdbx_description
1 polymer ?
#
loop_
_entity_poly.entity_id
_entity_poly.type
_entity_poly.pdbx_seq_one_letter_code
_entity_poly.pdbx_strand_id
1 'polypeptide(L)'
;METFAWAKRTTTRNGSVYWQRLLAAAIGVLDVPPDQAIEAFSQFFYEDALTRWPKWFEMSHNAREFLERQPRIHNGFATGLQDPAARRAINEKFQLHSSSDETIVRYRSPNKLCGLYKALARCIIDHFGDSAAIEETQCLKHGARHCEIHIHWLETEGVVT
;
A
#
# COMPACT_ATOMS: atom_id res chain seq x y z
N MET A 1 -11.39 -13.45 23.50
CA MET A 1 -10.40 -13.34 22.40
C MET A 1 -11.08 -13.77 21.10
N GLU A 2 -12.08 -12.99 20.67
CA GLU A 2 -12.86 -13.23 19.46
C GLU A 2 -12.59 -12.10 18.48
N THR A 3 -11.53 -12.22 17.71
CA THR A 3 -11.25 -11.34 16.58
C THR A 3 -10.99 -12.23 15.37
N PHE A 4 -11.49 -11.82 14.19
CA PHE A 4 -11.35 -12.48 12.88
C PHE A 4 -12.45 -13.48 12.43
N ALA A 5 -13.69 -13.40 12.94
CA ALA A 5 -14.81 -14.11 12.33
C ALA A 5 -15.20 -13.57 10.94
N TRP A 6 -14.94 -12.28 10.66
CA TRP A 6 -15.25 -11.65 9.36
C TRP A 6 -14.29 -12.06 8.24
N ALA A 7 -13.05 -12.44 8.58
CA ALA A 7 -12.03 -12.85 7.61
C ALA A 7 -12.34 -14.20 6.93
N LYS A 8 -13.28 -14.99 7.49
CA LYS A 8 -13.67 -16.30 6.97
C LYS A 8 -14.67 -16.24 5.80
N ARG A 9 -15.13 -15.06 5.38
CA ARG A 9 -16.26 -14.91 4.43
C ARG A 9 -16.01 -13.99 3.23
N THR A 10 -14.77 -13.67 2.88
CA THR A 10 -14.45 -12.67 1.83
C THR A 10 -13.90 -13.22 0.51
N THR A 11 -13.90 -14.53 0.28
CA THR A 11 -13.63 -15.10 -1.05
C THR A 11 -14.91 -15.22 -1.89
N THR A 12 -15.59 -14.10 -2.13
CA THR A 12 -16.52 -14.07 -3.27
C THR A 12 -15.73 -13.78 -4.55
N ARG A 13 -16.06 -14.50 -5.62
CA ARG A 13 -15.45 -14.42 -6.96
C ARG A 13 -15.41 -12.99 -7.56
N ASN A 14 -16.09 -12.02 -6.93
CA ASN A 14 -16.30 -10.64 -7.38
C ASN A 14 -15.82 -9.56 -6.38
N GLY A 15 -14.98 -9.89 -5.40
CA GLY A 15 -14.54 -8.93 -4.37
C GLY A 15 -13.94 -7.63 -4.91
N SER A 16 -13.31 -7.65 -6.10
CA SER A 16 -12.79 -6.46 -6.79
C SER A 16 -13.90 -5.50 -7.25
N VAL A 17 -15.06 -6.01 -7.66
CA VAL A 17 -16.16 -5.18 -8.21
C VAL A 17 -16.91 -4.46 -7.09
N TYR A 18 -17.08 -5.10 -5.93
CA TYR A 18 -17.84 -4.52 -4.83
C TYR A 18 -17.14 -3.31 -4.21
N TRP A 19 -15.83 -3.38 -3.94
CA TRP A 19 -15.12 -2.24 -3.39
C TRP A 19 -15.08 -1.07 -4.39
N GLN A 20 -14.94 -1.35 -5.69
CA GLN A 20 -14.96 -0.31 -6.74
C GLN A 20 -16.29 0.43 -6.77
N ARG A 21 -17.41 -0.31 -6.68
CA ARG A 21 -18.76 0.27 -6.59
C ARG A 21 -18.95 1.08 -5.32
N LEU A 22 -18.45 0.58 -4.18
CA LEU A 22 -18.52 1.29 -2.92
C LEU A 22 -17.72 2.61 -2.97
N LEU A 23 -16.49 2.57 -3.48
CA LEU A 23 -15.68 3.78 -3.63
C LEU A 23 -16.35 4.77 -4.58
N ALA A 24 -16.86 4.32 -5.72
CA ALA A 24 -17.55 5.19 -6.68
C ALA A 24 -18.81 5.83 -6.06
N ALA A 25 -19.59 5.07 -5.29
CA ALA A 25 -20.76 5.59 -4.59
C ALA A 25 -20.36 6.60 -3.50
N ALA A 26 -19.31 6.31 -2.72
CA ALA A 26 -18.81 7.22 -1.69
C ALA A 26 -18.35 8.54 -2.30
N ILE A 27 -17.58 8.49 -3.39
CA ILE A 27 -17.17 9.65 -4.16
C ILE A 27 -18.39 10.47 -4.62
N GLY A 28 -19.41 9.81 -5.18
CA GLY A 28 -20.62 10.49 -5.66
C GLY A 28 -21.47 11.10 -4.55
N VAL A 29 -21.50 10.50 -3.36
CA VAL A 29 -22.25 11.03 -2.20
C VAL A 29 -21.50 12.17 -1.52
N LEU A 30 -20.17 12.05 -1.41
CA LEU A 30 -19.32 13.05 -0.74
C LEU A 30 -18.96 14.23 -1.65
N ASP A 31 -19.17 14.10 -2.96
CA ASP A 31 -18.86 15.10 -3.99
C ASP A 31 -17.40 15.57 -3.94
N VAL A 32 -16.48 14.61 -3.81
CA VAL A 32 -15.03 14.87 -3.76
C VAL A 32 -14.32 14.25 -4.96
N PRO A 33 -13.21 14.84 -5.45
CA PRO A 33 -12.38 14.20 -6.46
C PRO A 33 -11.88 12.80 -5.99
N PRO A 34 -11.75 11.82 -6.89
CA PRO A 34 -11.30 10.47 -6.53
C PRO A 34 -9.96 10.44 -5.78
N ASP A 35 -9.02 11.29 -6.16
CA ASP A 35 -7.70 11.34 -5.52
C ASP A 35 -7.80 11.86 -4.08
N GLN A 36 -8.67 12.86 -3.82
CA GLN A 36 -8.94 13.33 -2.45
C GLN A 36 -9.61 12.24 -1.60
N ALA A 37 -10.54 11.47 -2.17
CA ALA A 37 -11.14 10.34 -1.45
C ALA A 37 -10.09 9.28 -1.07
N ILE A 38 -9.15 9.00 -1.98
CA ILE A 38 -8.04 8.06 -1.73
C ILE A 38 -7.09 8.62 -0.67
N GLU A 39 -6.71 9.90 -0.74
CA GLU A 39 -5.87 10.55 0.27
C GLU A 39 -6.50 10.49 1.66
N ALA A 40 -7.78 10.88 1.77
CA ALA A 40 -8.51 10.84 3.04
C ALA A 40 -8.61 9.41 3.61
N PHE A 41 -8.91 8.43 2.76
CA PHE A 41 -8.92 7.03 3.17
C PHE A 41 -7.53 6.54 3.58
N SER A 42 -6.46 6.98 2.89
CA SER A 42 -5.08 6.58 3.20
C SER A 42 -4.67 7.08 4.57
N GLN A 43 -4.97 8.34 4.89
CA GLN A 43 -4.69 8.92 6.19
C GLN A 43 -5.41 8.16 7.31
N PHE A 44 -6.72 7.94 7.15
CA PHE A 44 -7.51 7.17 8.11
C PHE A 44 -6.96 5.75 8.31
N PHE A 45 -6.67 5.05 7.21
CA PHE A 45 -6.15 3.69 7.26
C PHE A 45 -4.76 3.62 7.92
N TYR A 46 -3.89 4.59 7.64
CA TYR A 46 -2.58 4.70 8.26
C TYR A 46 -2.69 4.87 9.79
N GLU A 47 -3.56 5.76 10.27
CA GLU A 47 -3.79 5.98 11.71
C GLU A 47 -4.36 4.73 12.41
N ASP A 48 -5.32 4.05 11.77
CA ASP A 48 -5.87 2.79 12.25
C ASP A 48 -4.80 1.68 12.26
N ALA A 49 -3.95 1.63 11.22
CA ALA A 49 -2.86 0.66 11.12
C ALA A 49 -1.80 0.86 12.22
N LEU A 50 -1.45 2.10 12.55
CA LEU A 50 -0.57 2.42 13.68
C LEU A 50 -1.13 1.90 15.00
N THR A 51 -2.44 2.03 15.19
CA THR A 51 -3.13 1.58 16.40
C THR A 51 -3.19 0.05 16.48
N ARG A 52 -3.50 -0.63 15.37
CA ARG A 52 -3.71 -2.08 15.36
C ARG A 52 -2.41 -2.88 15.28
N TRP A 53 -1.42 -2.37 14.56
CA TRP A 53 -0.18 -3.09 14.27
C TRP A 53 1.07 -2.23 14.49
N PRO A 54 1.23 -1.60 15.68
CA PRO A 54 2.34 -0.68 15.94
C PRO A 54 3.70 -1.36 15.76
N LYS A 55 3.80 -2.67 16.04
CA LYS A 55 5.04 -3.45 15.88
C LYS A 55 5.60 -3.44 14.47
N TRP A 56 4.79 -3.32 13.41
CA TRP A 56 5.34 -3.21 12.05
C TRP A 56 6.11 -1.91 11.83
N PHE A 57 5.68 -0.84 12.47
CA PHE A 57 6.33 0.46 12.40
C PHE A 57 7.60 0.47 13.26
N GLU A 58 7.50 0.00 14.51
CA GLU A 58 8.64 -0.10 15.45
C GLU A 58 9.77 -1.00 14.94
N MET A 59 9.49 -1.95 14.05
CA MET A 59 10.49 -2.83 13.44
C MET A 59 11.34 -2.14 12.37
N SER A 60 11.05 -0.87 12.05
CA SER A 60 11.74 -0.12 11.01
C SER A 60 12.40 1.14 11.57
N HIS A 61 13.60 1.44 11.09
CA HIS A 61 14.31 2.66 11.50
C HIS A 61 13.89 3.89 10.69
N ASN A 62 13.43 3.68 9.46
CA ASN A 62 13.05 4.71 8.51
C ASN A 62 11.94 4.19 7.57
N ALA A 63 11.36 5.08 6.78
CA ALA A 63 10.28 4.79 5.84
C ALA A 63 10.73 3.81 4.76
N ARG A 64 11.97 3.94 4.29
CA ARG A 64 12.54 3.04 3.28
C ARG A 64 12.48 1.60 3.74
N GLU A 65 13.03 1.29 4.92
CA GLU A 65 13.01 -0.07 5.43
C GLU A 65 11.58 -0.58 5.66
N PHE A 66 10.66 0.28 6.12
CA PHE A 66 9.25 -0.09 6.29
C PHE A 66 8.62 -0.49 4.94
N LEU A 67 8.79 0.34 3.91
CA LEU A 67 8.24 0.10 2.58
C LEU A 67 8.90 -1.12 1.92
N GLU A 68 10.17 -1.39 2.18
CA GLU A 68 10.85 -2.62 1.73
C GLU A 68 10.29 -3.88 2.44
N ARG A 69 9.79 -3.75 3.67
CA ARG A 69 9.12 -4.84 4.40
C ARG A 69 7.69 -5.11 3.93
N GLN A 70 7.09 -4.24 3.10
CA GLN A 70 5.70 -4.38 2.66
C GLN A 70 5.32 -5.78 2.14
N PRO A 71 6.17 -6.52 1.37
CA PRO A 71 5.75 -7.83 0.87
C PRO A 71 5.65 -8.83 2.01
N ARG A 72 6.52 -8.74 3.01
CA ARG A 72 6.49 -9.59 4.20
C ARG A 72 5.25 -9.30 5.05
N ILE A 73 4.89 -8.03 5.23
CA ILE A 73 3.65 -7.63 5.93
C ILE A 73 2.43 -8.21 5.21
N HIS A 74 2.34 -8.05 3.88
CA HIS A 74 1.24 -8.61 3.08
C HIS A 74 1.20 -10.14 3.14
N ASN A 75 2.36 -10.80 3.07
CA ASN A 75 2.47 -12.26 3.20
C ASN A 75 2.00 -12.72 4.58
N GLY A 76 2.33 -11.98 5.64
CA GLY A 76 1.86 -12.23 7.01
C GLY A 76 0.34 -12.29 7.08
N PHE A 77 -0.35 -11.31 6.49
CA PHE A 77 -1.82 -11.33 6.39
C PHE A 77 -2.34 -12.48 5.49
N ALA A 78 -1.60 -12.85 4.45
CA ALA A 78 -1.98 -13.93 3.55
C ALA A 78 -1.86 -15.32 4.19
N THR A 79 -1.06 -15.51 5.25
CA THR A 79 -0.93 -16.82 5.93
C THR A 79 -2.24 -17.36 6.47
N GLY A 80 -3.21 -16.48 6.80
CA GLY A 80 -4.55 -16.88 7.22
C GLY A 80 -5.43 -17.43 6.09
N LEU A 81 -5.03 -17.31 4.83
CA LEU A 81 -5.80 -17.78 3.68
C LEU A 81 -5.58 -19.27 3.43
N GLN A 82 -6.67 -20.01 3.33
CA GLN A 82 -6.63 -21.44 3.05
C GLN A 82 -6.19 -21.74 1.60
N ASP A 83 -6.68 -20.95 0.63
CA ASP A 83 -6.39 -21.14 -0.79
C ASP A 83 -4.92 -20.79 -1.15
N PRO A 84 -4.11 -21.75 -1.62
CA PRO A 84 -2.75 -21.50 -2.08
C PRO A 84 -2.66 -20.55 -3.29
N ALA A 85 -3.66 -20.53 -4.17
CA ALA A 85 -3.64 -19.65 -5.34
C ALA A 85 -3.86 -18.19 -4.93
N ALA A 86 -4.83 -17.93 -4.05
CA ALA A 86 -5.02 -16.61 -3.44
C ALA A 86 -3.77 -16.11 -2.69
N ARG A 87 -3.06 -17.00 -1.97
CA ARG A 87 -1.79 -16.67 -1.30
C ARG A 87 -0.71 -16.25 -2.31
N ARG A 88 -0.47 -17.04 -3.35
CA ARG A 88 0.50 -16.69 -4.41
C ARG A 88 0.15 -15.35 -5.06
N ALA A 89 -1.13 -15.14 -5.37
CA ALA A 89 -1.60 -13.90 -5.97
C ALA A 89 -1.45 -12.66 -5.07
N ILE A 90 -1.28 -12.80 -3.74
CA ILE A 90 -0.92 -11.70 -2.84
C ILE A 90 0.60 -11.49 -2.85
N ASN A 91 1.36 -12.57 -2.74
CA ASN A 91 2.82 -12.51 -2.69
C ASN A 91 3.42 -11.93 -3.98
N GLU A 92 2.78 -12.16 -5.12
CA GLU A 92 3.22 -11.67 -6.43
C GLU A 92 2.77 -10.23 -6.74
N LYS A 93 1.96 -9.59 -5.87
CA LYS A 93 1.46 -8.22 -6.14
C LYS A 93 2.55 -7.17 -6.20
N PHE A 94 3.59 -7.36 -5.41
CA PHE A 94 4.67 -6.42 -5.22
C PHE A 94 6.00 -7.09 -5.52
N GLN A 95 6.75 -6.50 -6.44
CA GLN A 95 8.16 -6.79 -6.64
C GLN A 95 8.94 -5.51 -6.36
N LEU A 96 9.98 -5.60 -5.53
CA LEU A 96 10.77 -4.46 -5.13
C LEU A 96 12.19 -4.61 -5.68
N HIS A 97 12.73 -3.49 -6.12
CA HIS A 97 14.14 -3.34 -6.45
C HIS A 97 14.63 -2.06 -5.77
N SER A 98 15.69 -2.14 -4.98
CA SER A 98 16.24 -0.99 -4.25
C SER A 98 17.70 -0.76 -4.64
N SER A 99 18.07 0.50 -4.85
CA SER A 99 19.44 1.01 -4.97
C SER A 99 19.76 1.92 -3.77
N SER A 100 20.91 2.60 -3.73
CA SER A 100 21.24 3.53 -2.64
C SER A 100 20.24 4.70 -2.52
N ASP A 101 19.76 5.21 -3.64
CA ASP A 101 18.98 6.44 -3.79
C ASP A 101 17.52 6.20 -4.18
N GLU A 102 17.14 4.97 -4.50
CA GLU A 102 15.81 4.68 -5.04
C GLU A 102 15.25 3.35 -4.54
N THR A 103 13.92 3.32 -4.36
CA THR A 103 13.14 2.09 -4.28
C THR A 103 12.12 2.06 -5.41
N ILE A 104 12.23 1.08 -6.30
CA ILE A 104 11.29 0.81 -7.38
C ILE A 104 10.32 -0.28 -6.93
N VAL A 105 9.02 0.03 -7.00
CA VAL A 105 7.94 -0.91 -6.70
C VAL A 105 7.15 -1.21 -7.95
N ARG A 106 7.23 -2.46 -8.40
CA ARG A 106 6.35 -2.99 -9.43
C ARG A 106 5.10 -3.56 -8.77
N TYR A 107 3.98 -2.91 -9.03
CA TYR A 107 2.68 -3.27 -8.52
C TYR A 107 1.79 -3.84 -9.62
N ARG A 108 1.26 -5.05 -9.41
CA ARG A 108 0.31 -5.68 -10.33
C ARG A 108 -0.93 -6.18 -9.59
N SER A 109 -2.06 -5.56 -9.89
CA SER A 109 -3.35 -5.98 -9.34
C SER A 109 -4.51 -5.60 -10.25
N PRO A 110 -5.55 -6.46 -10.39
CA PRO A 110 -6.78 -6.08 -11.09
C PRO A 110 -7.51 -4.90 -10.44
N ASN A 111 -7.21 -4.58 -9.17
CA ASN A 111 -7.84 -3.47 -8.46
C ASN A 111 -7.29 -2.10 -8.86
N LYS A 112 -6.12 -2.01 -9.53
CA LYS A 112 -5.53 -0.74 -9.99
C LYS A 112 -5.40 0.32 -8.87
N LEU A 113 -5.03 -0.11 -7.65
CA LEU A 113 -4.92 0.74 -6.45
C LEU A 113 -3.52 1.37 -6.28
N CYS A 114 -2.83 1.69 -7.37
CA CYS A 114 -1.53 2.37 -7.31
C CYS A 114 -1.61 3.76 -6.65
N GLY A 115 -2.71 4.49 -6.83
CA GLY A 115 -2.94 5.76 -6.14
C GLY A 115 -2.96 5.61 -4.62
N LEU A 116 -3.66 4.58 -4.12
CA LEU A 116 -3.69 4.25 -2.70
C LEU A 116 -2.30 3.86 -2.18
N TYR A 117 -1.55 3.08 -2.96
CA TYR A 117 -0.16 2.76 -2.60
C TYR A 117 0.68 4.02 -2.42
N LYS A 118 0.64 4.95 -3.39
CA LYS A 118 1.41 6.20 -3.34
C LYS A 118 1.02 7.07 -2.14
N ALA A 119 -0.28 7.20 -1.87
CA ALA A 119 -0.78 7.97 -0.74
C ALA A 119 -0.34 7.37 0.61
N LEU A 120 -0.43 6.04 0.76
CA LEU A 120 0.08 5.35 1.96
C LEU A 120 1.60 5.48 2.09
N ALA A 121 2.35 5.34 1.00
CA ALA A 121 3.80 5.52 1.03
C ALA A 121 4.17 6.91 1.53
N ARG A 122 3.42 7.95 1.14
CA ARG A 122 3.62 9.31 1.66
C ARG A 122 3.34 9.41 3.15
N CYS A 123 2.25 8.83 3.65
CA CYS A 123 1.99 8.76 5.10
C CYS A 123 3.14 8.07 5.87
N ILE A 124 3.72 7.01 5.30
CA ILE A 124 4.87 6.31 5.91
C ILE A 124 6.13 7.18 5.88
N ILE A 125 6.42 7.87 4.77
CA ILE A 125 7.55 8.81 4.67
C ILE A 125 7.43 9.89 5.75
N ASP A 126 6.24 10.50 5.85
CA ASP A 126 5.96 11.54 6.84
C ASP A 126 6.07 11.00 8.28
N HIS A 127 5.64 9.75 8.53
CA HIS A 127 5.72 9.10 9.85
C HIS A 127 7.15 9.03 10.38
N PHE A 128 8.11 8.66 9.52
CA PHE A 128 9.51 8.51 9.90
C PHE A 128 10.30 9.83 9.81
N GLY A 129 9.68 10.91 9.33
CA GLY A 129 10.37 12.18 9.11
C GLY A 129 11.38 12.16 7.95
N ASP A 130 11.24 11.19 7.04
CA ASP A 130 12.09 11.08 5.86
C ASP A 130 11.64 12.05 4.76
N SER A 131 12.48 12.22 3.75
CA SER A 131 12.17 13.00 2.56
C SER A 131 12.35 12.15 1.30
N ALA A 132 11.31 12.08 0.47
CA ALA A 132 11.37 11.36 -0.80
C ALA A 132 10.38 11.93 -1.83
N ALA A 133 10.73 11.79 -3.11
CA ALA A 133 9.83 12.05 -4.22
C ALA A 133 9.23 10.73 -4.73
N ILE A 134 7.94 10.73 -5.06
CA ILE A 134 7.24 9.55 -5.59
C ILE A 134 6.77 9.84 -7.03
N GLU A 135 7.21 9.01 -7.97
CA GLU A 135 6.80 9.06 -9.38
C GLU A 135 6.13 7.73 -9.78
N GLU A 136 5.16 7.78 -10.71
CA GLU A 136 4.61 6.58 -11.37
C GLU A 136 4.91 6.65 -12.87
N THR A 137 5.86 5.84 -13.34
CA THR A 137 6.35 5.84 -14.72
C THR A 137 5.54 4.92 -15.63
N GLN A 138 4.87 3.91 -15.06
CA GLN A 138 3.98 2.98 -15.75
C GLN A 138 2.69 2.80 -14.93
N CYS A 139 1.53 2.67 -15.57
CA CYS A 139 0.27 2.51 -14.85
C CYS A 139 -0.75 1.58 -15.56
N LEU A 140 -1.30 0.62 -14.83
CA LEU A 140 -2.40 -0.26 -15.28
C LEU A 140 -3.69 0.50 -15.62
N LYS A 141 -3.88 1.71 -15.09
CA LYS A 141 -5.00 2.58 -15.47
C LYS A 141 -4.84 3.12 -16.90
N HIS A 142 -3.61 3.23 -17.38
CA HIS A 142 -3.25 3.76 -18.70
C HIS A 142 -2.83 2.67 -19.71
N GLY A 143 -3.10 1.39 -19.40
CA GLY A 143 -2.85 0.27 -20.32
C GLY A 143 -1.49 -0.42 -20.18
N ALA A 144 -0.62 0.02 -19.26
CA ALA A 144 0.62 -0.68 -18.98
C ALA A 144 0.38 -2.08 -18.35
N ARG A 145 1.39 -2.96 -18.38
CA ARG A 145 1.29 -4.34 -17.86
C ARG A 145 1.31 -4.43 -16.33
N HIS A 146 1.85 -3.41 -15.68
CA HIS A 146 1.94 -3.22 -14.24
C HIS A 146 2.03 -1.72 -13.96
N CYS A 147 1.88 -1.32 -12.70
CA CYS A 147 2.31 0.00 -12.26
C CYS A 147 3.78 -0.08 -11.82
N GLU A 148 4.60 0.89 -12.22
CA GLU A 148 5.98 1.02 -11.77
C GLU A 148 6.09 2.35 -11.03
N ILE A 149 6.38 2.26 -9.72
CA ILE A 149 6.35 3.37 -8.79
C ILE A 149 7.76 3.56 -8.26
N HIS A 150 8.34 4.71 -8.52
CA HIS A 150 9.69 5.07 -8.13
C HIS A 150 9.62 5.95 -6.89
N ILE A 151 10.37 5.59 -5.85
CA ILE A 151 10.53 6.37 -4.63
C ILE A 151 11.99 6.80 -4.60
N HIS A 152 12.24 8.07 -4.87
CA HIS A 152 13.58 8.66 -4.84
C HIS A 152 13.83 9.22 -3.45
N TRP A 153 14.76 8.60 -2.72
CA TRP A 153 15.13 9.00 -1.37
C TRP A 153 16.04 10.22 -1.43
N LEU A 154 15.65 11.29 -0.76
CA LEU A 154 16.49 12.47 -0.62
C LEU A 154 17.37 12.24 0.61
N GLU A 155 18.69 12.34 0.44
CA GLU A 155 19.59 12.26 1.59
C GLU A 155 19.19 13.32 2.61
N THR A 156 18.92 12.89 3.84
CA THR A 156 18.88 13.80 4.98
C THR A 156 20.30 14.31 5.15
N GLU A 157 20.54 15.60 4.90
CA GLU A 157 21.83 16.21 5.22
C GLU A 157 22.19 15.81 6.66
N GLY A 158 23.26 15.03 6.79
CA GLY A 158 23.64 14.44 8.06
C GLY A 158 23.82 15.53 9.10
N VAL A 159 23.12 15.40 10.23
CA VAL A 159 23.55 16.07 11.45
C VAL A 159 24.88 15.43 11.82
N VAL A 160 25.96 16.08 11.43
CA VAL A 160 27.30 15.83 11.94
C VAL A 160 27.26 16.21 13.42
N THR A 161 27.22 15.21 14.30
CA THR A 161 27.57 15.37 15.72
C THR A 161 29.06 15.32 15.91
#